data_AF-A0A7Y3GGS0-F1
#
_entry.id   AF-A0A7Y3GGS0-F1
#
_cell.length_a   1.000
_cell.length_b   1.000
_cell.length_c   1.000
_cell.angle_alpha   90.00
_cell.angle_beta   90.00
_cell.angle_gamma   90.00
#
_symmetry.space_group_name_H-M   'P 1'
#
loop_
_entity.id
_entity.type
_entity.pdbx_description
1 polymer ?
#
loop_
_entity_poly.entity_id
_entity_poly.type
_entity_poly.pdbx_seq_one_letter_code
_entity_poly.pdbx_strand_id
1 'polypeptide(L)'
;MKRLALLLVLVLLLGACAGSGSNSEDAAATTELALNRSAMGSIASVGEVDWYHYRVVEANSILRVNCSGKDMRPEVDLLVTLYEEDPDGNKIRLYADHAMEDSQLPADISIYLYIDRPKDIYIAVRDLTDDDASGQPYYLSIDFETPAEGNESFAQATPIEVDDPNTCQIDHIGAIGDLDCFLFDTPSSGIYAVKVDFSPFAGGTDVNLGVELYDADGVRVESLTGAQNNSLQMLPYLDAGRHYVLVKDQGHDDFDTASYYNICVDSVAGDEAFENDSAATATAMAYESSTRTFSASGSVAYTGDEDWYALPLSGLSTSGLKVLNVRFDDAAGDPIVFNYQLALQ
;
A
#
# COMPACT_ATOMS: atom_id res chain seq x y z
N MET A 1 -9.13 36.23 -66.62
CA MET A 1 -8.34 35.76 -67.80
C MET A 1 -6.88 35.75 -67.36
N LYS A 2 -6.05 34.70 -67.51
CA LYS A 2 -6.16 33.33 -68.09
C LYS A 2 -5.62 32.32 -67.02
N ARG A 3 -6.11 31.06 -66.91
CA ARG A 3 -5.49 29.77 -67.39
C ARG A 3 -3.99 29.61 -67.08
N LEU A 4 -3.40 28.46 -66.70
CA LEU A 4 -3.80 27.04 -66.47
C LEU A 4 -2.66 26.44 -65.57
N ALA A 5 -2.85 25.64 -64.49
CA ALA A 5 -3.14 24.20 -64.39
C ALA A 5 -2.29 23.22 -65.26
N LEU A 6 -2.00 22.00 -64.71
CA LEU A 6 -1.23 20.84 -65.29
C LEU A 6 0.31 21.02 -65.36
N LEU A 7 1.23 20.03 -65.37
CA LEU A 7 1.34 18.56 -65.04
C LEU A 7 2.89 18.29 -64.86
N LEU A 8 3.52 17.15 -64.50
CA LEU A 8 3.16 15.72 -64.30
C LEU A 8 4.11 15.03 -63.26
N VAL A 9 3.65 13.83 -62.84
CA VAL A 9 4.18 12.77 -61.96
C VAL A 9 5.45 12.02 -62.46
N LEU A 10 6.37 11.69 -61.51
CA LEU A 10 7.27 10.49 -61.40
C LEU A 10 8.25 10.09 -62.54
N VAL A 11 9.48 9.68 -62.16
CA VAL A 11 10.14 8.38 -62.48
C VAL A 11 11.54 8.31 -61.83
N LEU A 12 11.90 7.17 -61.22
CA LEU A 12 13.26 6.89 -60.70
C LEU A 12 14.20 6.45 -61.83
N LEU A 13 15.53 6.46 -61.59
CA LEU A 13 16.37 5.25 -61.61
C LEU A 13 17.87 5.56 -61.36
N LEU A 14 18.47 4.76 -60.46
CA LEU A 14 19.88 4.32 -60.42
C LEU A 14 21.02 5.36 -60.46
N GLY A 15 21.62 5.59 -59.29
CA GLY A 15 23.08 5.73 -59.13
C GLY A 15 23.57 4.65 -58.17
N ALA A 16 24.61 3.90 -58.53
CA ALA A 16 25.07 2.75 -57.75
C ALA A 16 26.52 2.92 -57.28
N CYS A 17 26.82 2.41 -56.08
CA CYS A 17 28.14 1.89 -55.71
C CYS A 17 27.97 0.86 -54.58
N ALA A 18 28.79 -0.18 -54.58
CA ALA A 18 28.90 -1.16 -53.49
C ALA A 18 30.12 -0.82 -52.63
N GLY A 19 30.07 -1.08 -51.32
CA GLY A 19 31.19 -0.80 -50.43
C GLY A 19 31.04 -1.35 -49.02
N SER A 20 31.78 -2.42 -48.73
CA SER A 20 32.35 -2.82 -47.43
C SER A 20 31.50 -2.68 -46.15
N GLY A 21 31.21 -3.81 -45.53
CA GLY A 21 30.38 -3.95 -44.33
C GLY A 21 30.68 -2.99 -43.17
N SER A 22 29.59 -2.55 -42.56
CA SER A 22 29.49 -2.09 -41.17
C SER A 22 28.86 -3.20 -40.34
N ASN A 23 29.38 -3.45 -39.13
CA ASN A 23 28.59 -4.14 -38.11
C ASN A 23 27.44 -3.20 -37.72
N SER A 24 26.25 -3.48 -38.24
CA SER A 24 24.99 -3.04 -37.63
C SER A 24 24.35 -4.27 -36.99
N GLU A 25 25.06 -4.84 -36.02
CA GLU A 25 24.43 -5.66 -34.98
C GLU A 25 23.51 -4.72 -34.18
N ASP A 26 22.39 -5.26 -33.73
CA ASP A 26 21.15 -4.50 -33.64
C ASP A 26 21.22 -3.27 -32.72
N ALA A 27 20.81 -2.12 -33.27
CA ALA A 27 20.37 -0.99 -32.46
C ALA A 27 19.04 -1.39 -31.81
N ALA A 28 19.13 -2.11 -30.68
CA ALA A 28 18.00 -2.56 -29.88
C ALA A 28 17.00 -1.41 -29.70
N ALA A 29 15.73 -1.69 -29.96
CA ALA A 29 14.72 -0.65 -30.11
C ALA A 29 14.39 0.00 -28.77
N THR A 30 15.05 1.12 -28.45
CA THR A 30 14.91 1.83 -27.19
C THR A 30 13.44 2.12 -26.87
N THR A 31 12.96 1.63 -25.74
CA THR A 31 11.56 1.79 -25.33
C THR A 31 11.37 3.07 -24.52
N GLU A 32 10.52 3.96 -25.00
CA GLU A 32 10.12 5.19 -24.29
C GLU A 32 9.26 4.85 -23.06
N LEU A 33 9.72 5.25 -21.88
CA LEU A 33 8.96 5.16 -20.63
C LEU A 33 8.03 6.36 -20.44
N ALA A 34 7.07 6.21 -19.55
CA ALA A 34 6.25 7.30 -19.04
C ALA A 34 6.03 7.10 -17.54
N LEU A 35 5.90 8.21 -16.80
CA LEU A 35 5.61 8.20 -15.37
C LEU A 35 4.36 7.37 -15.06
N ASN A 36 4.42 6.67 -13.93
CA ASN A 36 3.31 5.93 -13.33
C ASN A 36 2.73 4.88 -14.30
N ARG A 37 3.63 4.27 -15.09
CA ARG A 37 3.38 3.15 -15.98
C ARG A 37 4.50 2.13 -15.89
N SER A 38 4.13 0.86 -15.93
CA SER A 38 5.07 -0.25 -16.04
C SER A 38 5.28 -0.59 -17.51
N ALA A 39 6.53 -0.61 -17.95
CA ALA A 39 6.97 -1.36 -19.12
C ALA A 39 7.31 -2.79 -18.69
N MET A 40 7.13 -3.75 -19.60
CA MET A 40 7.44 -5.17 -19.37
C MET A 40 8.52 -5.60 -20.37
N GLY A 41 9.54 -6.30 -19.88
CA GLY A 41 10.65 -6.84 -20.66
C GLY A 41 11.04 -8.25 -20.20
N SER A 42 12.05 -8.84 -20.84
CA SER A 42 12.58 -10.17 -20.49
C SER A 42 13.93 -10.37 -21.16
N ILE A 43 14.95 -10.83 -20.43
CA ILE A 43 16.30 -11.07 -20.97
C ILE A 43 16.30 -12.39 -21.75
N ALA A 44 15.74 -12.36 -22.95
CA ALA A 44 15.37 -13.55 -23.73
C ALA A 44 16.56 -14.30 -24.33
N SER A 45 17.75 -13.70 -24.32
CA SER A 45 19.01 -14.27 -24.82
C SER A 45 20.23 -13.80 -24.03
N VAL A 46 21.28 -14.63 -24.02
CA VAL A 46 22.49 -14.40 -23.21
C VAL A 46 23.25 -13.17 -23.69
N GLY A 47 23.51 -12.23 -22.78
CA GLY A 47 24.13 -10.93 -23.09
C GLY A 47 23.18 -9.92 -23.75
N GLU A 48 21.87 -10.16 -23.73
CA GLU A 48 20.86 -9.20 -24.15
C GLU A 48 20.75 -8.03 -23.16
N VAL A 49 20.55 -6.83 -23.70
CA VAL A 49 20.36 -5.60 -22.91
C VAL A 49 19.13 -4.88 -23.44
N ASP A 50 18.07 -4.90 -22.65
CA ASP A 50 16.88 -4.09 -22.91
C ASP A 50 17.19 -2.63 -22.61
N TRP A 51 17.00 -1.77 -23.60
CA TRP A 51 17.24 -0.33 -23.49
C TRP A 51 15.94 0.44 -23.39
N TYR A 52 15.87 1.31 -22.38
CA TYR A 52 14.78 2.23 -22.14
C TYR A 52 15.29 3.67 -22.17
N HIS A 53 14.38 4.60 -22.45
CA HIS A 53 14.64 6.03 -22.44
C HIS A 53 13.51 6.77 -21.72
N TYR A 54 13.87 7.84 -21.01
CA TYR A 54 12.92 8.79 -20.46
C TYR A 54 13.47 10.22 -20.55
N ARG A 55 12.66 11.13 -21.10
CA ARG A 55 12.94 12.56 -21.09
C ARG A 55 12.50 13.18 -19.77
N VAL A 56 13.46 13.48 -18.89
CA VAL A 56 13.19 14.29 -17.70
C VAL A 56 12.97 15.74 -18.11
N VAL A 57 11.84 16.30 -17.66
CA VAL A 57 11.45 17.70 -17.86
C VAL A 57 11.51 18.54 -16.57
N GLU A 58 11.62 17.88 -15.42
CA GLU A 58 11.62 18.48 -14.08
C GLU A 58 13.04 18.63 -13.53
N ALA A 59 13.17 19.27 -12.37
CA ALA A 59 14.47 19.52 -11.73
C ALA A 59 14.33 19.89 -10.25
N ASN A 60 15.32 19.48 -9.46
CA ASN A 60 15.36 19.51 -8.00
C ASN A 60 14.34 18.56 -7.35
N SER A 61 14.17 17.37 -7.96
CA SER A 61 13.35 16.26 -7.49
C SER A 61 14.10 14.93 -7.61
N ILE A 62 13.74 13.95 -6.78
CA ILE A 62 14.19 12.55 -6.85
C ILE A 62 13.31 11.77 -7.82
N LEU A 63 13.93 11.17 -8.83
CA LEU A 63 13.35 10.14 -9.69
C LEU A 63 13.59 8.77 -9.04
N ARG A 64 12.53 8.00 -8.75
CA ARG A 64 12.62 6.56 -8.48
C ARG A 64 12.56 5.79 -9.79
N VAL A 65 13.42 4.80 -9.94
CA VAL A 65 13.36 3.77 -10.99
C VAL A 65 13.23 2.42 -10.28
N ASN A 66 12.07 1.77 -10.38
CA ASN A 66 11.86 0.42 -9.82
C ASN A 66 11.89 -0.61 -10.97
N CYS A 67 12.66 -1.69 -10.79
CA CYS A 67 12.61 -2.88 -11.62
C CYS A 67 12.31 -4.12 -10.78
N SER A 68 11.15 -4.75 -10.99
CA SER A 68 10.69 -5.91 -10.23
C SER A 68 10.36 -7.14 -11.09
N GLY A 69 10.51 -8.33 -10.52
CA GLY A 69 10.07 -9.60 -11.08
C GLY A 69 8.86 -10.17 -10.33
N LYS A 70 8.27 -11.26 -10.85
CA LYS A 70 7.16 -11.97 -10.17
C LYS A 70 7.42 -13.45 -9.91
N ASP A 71 8.47 -14.00 -10.50
CA ASP A 71 8.85 -15.40 -10.38
C ASP A 71 9.75 -15.63 -9.15
N MET A 72 9.36 -16.61 -8.33
CA MET A 72 10.16 -17.08 -7.19
C MET A 72 11.32 -17.92 -7.72
N ARG A 73 12.57 -17.55 -7.38
CA ARG A 73 13.81 -18.05 -8.00
C ARG A 73 13.88 -17.60 -9.47
N PRO A 74 14.19 -16.31 -9.72
CA PRO A 74 14.41 -15.84 -11.07
C PRO A 74 15.53 -16.64 -11.74
N GLU A 75 15.42 -16.82 -13.06
CA GLU A 75 16.42 -17.50 -13.90
C GLU A 75 17.53 -16.53 -14.40
N VAL A 76 17.48 -15.26 -14.01
CA VAL A 76 18.46 -14.21 -14.32
C VAL A 76 18.60 -13.27 -13.12
N ASP A 77 19.84 -12.89 -12.77
CA ASP A 77 20.08 -11.93 -11.70
C ASP A 77 20.06 -10.52 -12.30
N LEU A 78 18.90 -9.85 -12.23
CA LEU A 78 18.68 -8.58 -12.94
C LEU A 78 19.61 -7.45 -12.45
N LEU A 79 20.24 -6.76 -13.39
CA LEU A 79 21.06 -5.56 -13.20
C LEU A 79 20.43 -4.38 -13.94
N VAL A 80 20.14 -3.31 -13.20
CA VAL A 80 19.61 -2.04 -13.72
C VAL A 80 20.73 -1.00 -13.71
N THR A 81 20.95 -0.30 -14.83
CA THR A 81 21.95 0.77 -14.91
C THR A 81 21.40 2.03 -15.57
N LEU A 82 21.56 3.17 -14.90
CA LEU A 82 21.09 4.49 -15.33
C LEU A 82 22.25 5.27 -15.97
N TYR A 83 21.99 5.96 -17.08
CA TYR A 83 22.96 6.77 -17.81
C TYR A 83 22.38 8.14 -18.24
N GLU A 84 23.21 9.19 -18.27
CA GLU A 84 22.99 10.37 -19.15
C GLU A 84 23.90 10.26 -20.38
N GLU A 85 23.53 10.86 -21.52
CA GLU A 85 24.44 10.98 -22.67
C GLU A 85 25.25 12.28 -22.62
N ASP A 86 26.54 12.19 -22.93
CA ASP A 86 27.41 13.35 -23.09
C ASP A 86 27.24 14.02 -24.47
N PRO A 87 27.82 15.22 -24.71
CA PRO A 87 27.66 15.92 -25.98
C PRO A 87 28.25 15.22 -27.22
N ASP A 88 29.06 14.17 -27.04
CA ASP A 88 29.61 13.34 -28.13
C ASP A 88 28.79 12.04 -28.32
N GLY A 89 27.75 11.81 -27.50
CA GLY A 89 26.86 10.65 -27.57
C GLY A 89 27.30 9.45 -26.73
N ASN A 90 28.27 9.60 -25.82
CA ASN A 90 28.69 8.51 -24.94
C ASN A 90 27.74 8.40 -23.74
N LYS A 91 27.28 7.19 -23.42
CA LYS A 91 26.47 6.94 -22.21
C LYS A 91 27.36 6.96 -20.95
N ILE A 92 27.17 7.96 -20.12
CA ILE A 92 27.87 8.16 -18.83
C ILE A 92 27.00 7.60 -17.71
N ARG A 93 27.50 6.57 -17.01
CA ARG A 93 26.75 5.92 -15.92
C ARG A 93 26.53 6.87 -14.74
N LEU A 94 25.27 7.05 -14.37
CA LEU A 94 24.81 7.78 -13.19
C LEU A 94 24.78 6.87 -11.96
N TYR A 95 24.13 5.72 -12.08
CA TYR A 95 23.94 4.73 -11.01
C TYR A 95 23.80 3.33 -11.60
N ALA A 96 24.01 2.29 -10.78
CA ALA A 96 23.65 0.91 -11.10
C ALA A 96 23.36 0.15 -9.80
N ASP A 97 22.37 -0.75 -9.85
CA ASP A 97 22.07 -1.68 -8.77
C ASP A 97 21.51 -3.00 -9.32
N HIS A 98 21.50 -4.07 -8.53
CA HIS A 98 21.13 -5.40 -8.98
C HIS A 98 20.36 -6.21 -7.95
N ALA A 99 19.59 -7.19 -8.43
CA ALA A 99 18.98 -8.22 -7.60
C ALA A 99 20.07 -9.03 -6.87
N MET A 100 19.73 -9.54 -5.68
CA MET A 100 20.63 -10.38 -4.90
C MET A 100 20.96 -11.68 -5.66
N GLU A 101 22.26 -11.96 -5.85
CA GLU A 101 22.76 -13.19 -6.48
C GLU A 101 22.12 -14.46 -5.84
N ASP A 102 21.81 -15.48 -6.65
CA ASP A 102 21.18 -16.75 -6.21
C ASP A 102 19.79 -16.57 -5.52
N SER A 103 19.09 -15.44 -5.72
CA SER A 103 17.86 -15.11 -4.98
C SER A 103 16.79 -16.20 -5.04
N GLN A 104 16.15 -16.43 -3.90
CA GLN A 104 14.99 -17.32 -3.79
C GLN A 104 13.65 -16.56 -3.85
N LEU A 105 13.71 -15.22 -3.77
CA LEU A 105 12.60 -14.28 -3.90
C LEU A 105 12.62 -13.67 -5.32
N PRO A 106 11.54 -13.03 -5.79
CA PRO A 106 11.57 -12.29 -7.04
C PRO A 106 12.62 -11.16 -6.98
N ALA A 107 13.08 -10.70 -8.15
CA ALA A 107 13.90 -9.50 -8.24
C ALA A 107 13.09 -8.27 -7.79
N ASP A 108 13.75 -7.35 -7.09
CA ASP A 108 13.16 -6.12 -6.57
C ASP A 108 14.28 -5.09 -6.41
N ILE A 109 14.22 -3.99 -7.17
CA ILE A 109 15.36 -3.08 -7.37
C ILE A 109 14.84 -1.64 -7.52
N SER A 110 14.80 -0.87 -6.41
CA SER A 110 14.45 0.56 -6.41
C SER A 110 15.69 1.46 -6.34
N ILE A 111 15.91 2.25 -7.40
CA ILE A 111 17.04 3.19 -7.54
C ILE A 111 16.52 4.63 -7.44
N TYR A 112 17.03 5.37 -6.46
CA TYR A 112 16.70 6.77 -6.21
C TYR A 112 17.76 7.72 -6.79
N LEU A 113 17.38 8.56 -7.77
CA LEU A 113 18.28 9.47 -8.49
C LEU A 113 17.82 10.93 -8.39
N TYR A 114 18.62 11.77 -7.74
CA TYR A 114 18.37 13.22 -7.72
C TYR A 114 18.62 13.88 -9.09
N ILE A 115 17.60 14.60 -9.59
CA ILE A 115 17.64 15.32 -10.86
C ILE A 115 18.02 16.78 -10.62
N ASP A 116 19.26 17.16 -10.98
CA ASP A 116 19.73 18.56 -10.90
C ASP A 116 19.12 19.48 -11.98
N ARG A 117 18.72 18.92 -13.12
CA ARG A 117 18.26 19.63 -14.31
C ARG A 117 17.49 18.70 -15.27
N PRO A 118 16.64 19.25 -16.17
CA PRO A 118 15.99 18.46 -17.21
C PRO A 118 17.03 17.83 -18.14
N LYS A 119 17.00 16.49 -18.27
CA LYS A 119 17.98 15.69 -19.03
C LYS A 119 17.31 14.48 -19.67
N ASP A 120 18.02 13.85 -20.61
CA ASP A 120 17.65 12.55 -21.16
C ASP A 120 18.29 11.47 -20.27
N ILE A 121 17.51 10.47 -19.86
CA ILE A 121 18.01 9.32 -19.09
C ILE A 121 17.79 8.05 -19.91
N TYR A 122 18.83 7.23 -19.98
CA TYR A 122 18.76 5.88 -20.53
C TYR A 122 18.90 4.87 -19.41
N ILE A 123 18.03 3.86 -19.40
CA ILE A 123 18.08 2.76 -18.45
C ILE A 123 18.38 1.49 -19.25
N ALA A 124 19.40 0.75 -18.82
CA ALA A 124 19.66 -0.60 -19.29
C ALA A 124 19.15 -1.60 -18.24
N VAL A 125 18.41 -2.62 -18.68
CA VAL A 125 18.09 -3.81 -17.88
C VAL A 125 18.69 -5.03 -18.58
N ARG A 126 19.37 -5.87 -17.82
CA ARG A 126 20.13 -7.03 -18.32
C ARG A 126 20.38 -8.03 -17.20
N ASP A 127 20.94 -9.18 -17.54
CA ASP A 127 21.57 -10.06 -16.56
C ASP A 127 22.85 -9.42 -15.96
N LEU A 128 23.17 -9.77 -14.71
CA LEU A 128 24.29 -9.20 -13.95
C LEU A 128 25.63 -9.52 -14.60
N THR A 129 25.86 -10.78 -14.96
CA THR A 129 27.12 -11.32 -15.48
C THR A 129 27.16 -11.51 -17.00
N ASP A 130 26.05 -11.23 -17.69
CA ASP A 130 25.85 -11.38 -19.13
C ASP A 130 25.94 -12.85 -19.62
N ASP A 131 25.71 -13.84 -18.74
CA ASP A 131 25.87 -15.27 -19.06
C ASP A 131 24.61 -16.15 -18.94
N ASP A 132 23.55 -15.69 -18.28
CA ASP A 132 22.23 -16.35 -18.25
C ASP A 132 21.13 -15.59 -19.03
N ALA A 133 19.96 -16.24 -19.22
CA ALA A 133 18.82 -15.71 -19.98
C ALA A 133 17.50 -16.41 -19.63
N SER A 134 16.38 -15.69 -19.64
CA SER A 134 15.05 -16.24 -19.37
C SER A 134 13.90 -15.53 -20.11
N GLY A 135 12.81 -16.28 -20.33
CA GLY A 135 11.52 -15.74 -20.76
C GLY A 135 10.62 -15.27 -19.62
N GLN A 136 11.10 -15.25 -18.37
CA GLN A 136 10.41 -14.67 -17.23
C GLN A 136 10.31 -13.14 -17.39
N PRO A 137 9.12 -12.52 -17.19
CA PRO A 137 8.94 -11.09 -17.37
C PRO A 137 9.39 -10.30 -16.15
N TYR A 138 10.15 -9.24 -16.38
CA TYR A 138 10.36 -8.16 -15.41
C TYR A 138 9.51 -6.94 -15.77
N TYR A 139 9.35 -6.05 -14.79
CA TYR A 139 8.51 -4.86 -14.85
C TYR A 139 9.34 -3.65 -14.43
N LEU A 140 9.51 -2.68 -15.34
CA LEU A 140 10.24 -1.44 -15.10
C LEU A 140 9.26 -0.26 -15.02
N SER A 141 9.32 0.52 -13.95
CA SER A 141 8.53 1.75 -13.77
C SER A 141 9.38 2.93 -13.30
N ILE A 142 8.85 4.13 -13.50
CA ILE A 142 9.47 5.39 -13.10
C ILE A 142 8.44 6.32 -12.47
N ASP A 143 8.88 7.05 -11.44
CA ASP A 143 8.05 7.87 -10.55
C ASP A 143 8.89 9.03 -9.96
N PHE A 144 8.25 10.13 -9.56
CA PHE A 144 8.91 11.31 -8.97
C PHE A 144 8.34 11.61 -7.59
N GLU A 145 9.21 12.04 -6.66
CA GLU A 145 8.72 12.60 -5.39
C GLU A 145 7.85 13.85 -5.64
N THR A 146 6.72 13.98 -4.92
CA THR A 146 5.99 15.25 -4.88
C THR A 146 6.57 16.20 -3.83
N PRO A 147 6.40 17.53 -4.00
CA PRO A 147 6.67 18.47 -2.93
C PRO A 147 5.64 18.33 -1.80
N ALA A 148 6.12 18.37 -0.56
CA ALA A 148 5.36 18.53 0.68
C ALA A 148 4.03 19.30 0.50
N GLU A 149 2.91 18.59 0.70
CA GLU A 149 1.55 19.03 0.33
C GLU A 149 0.96 20.04 1.33
N GLY A 150 1.57 20.13 2.52
CA GLY A 150 1.17 21.00 3.62
C GLY A 150 0.30 20.34 4.67
N ASN A 151 0.22 19.00 4.71
CA ASN A 151 -0.58 18.19 5.64
C ASN A 151 0.27 17.50 6.75
N GLU A 152 1.57 17.79 6.84
CA GLU A 152 2.59 16.94 7.50
C GLU A 152 2.60 16.99 9.04
N SER A 153 1.55 17.55 9.65
CA SER A 153 1.40 17.61 11.11
C SER A 153 -0.04 17.83 11.54
N PHE A 154 -0.38 17.45 12.77
CA PHE A 154 -1.68 17.71 13.40
C PHE A 154 -2.05 19.22 13.43
N ALA A 155 -1.07 20.12 13.32
CA ALA A 155 -1.30 21.57 13.25
C ALA A 155 -1.77 22.06 11.86
N GLN A 156 -1.63 21.23 10.84
CA GLN A 156 -1.99 21.50 9.44
C GLN A 156 -2.99 20.49 8.86
N ALA A 157 -3.37 19.46 9.65
CA ALA A 157 -4.07 18.28 9.19
C ALA A 157 -5.38 18.54 8.42
N THR A 158 -5.58 17.78 7.35
CA THR A 158 -6.71 17.91 6.42
C THR A 158 -8.02 17.47 7.09
N PRO A 159 -9.08 18.30 7.09
CA PRO A 159 -10.33 17.98 7.77
C PRO A 159 -11.19 16.97 7.00
N ILE A 160 -11.74 16.00 7.72
CA ILE A 160 -12.77 15.05 7.27
C ILE A 160 -14.01 15.26 8.18
N GLU A 161 -15.20 15.35 7.58
CA GLU A 161 -16.47 15.40 8.32
C GLU A 161 -17.04 13.99 8.45
N VAL A 162 -17.34 13.57 9.68
CA VAL A 162 -17.87 12.24 9.97
C VAL A 162 -19.25 12.06 9.30
N ASP A 163 -19.46 10.91 8.69
CA ASP A 163 -20.67 10.55 7.92
C ASP A 163 -20.94 11.37 6.63
N ASP A 164 -20.01 12.24 6.18
CA ASP A 164 -20.08 12.86 4.84
C ASP A 164 -19.04 12.29 3.86
N PRO A 165 -19.43 11.36 2.96
CA PRO A 165 -18.53 10.78 1.96
C PRO A 165 -18.05 11.77 0.89
N ASN A 166 -18.56 13.01 0.87
CA ASN A 166 -18.00 14.09 0.03
C ASN A 166 -16.74 14.73 0.66
N THR A 167 -16.40 14.36 1.90
CA THR A 167 -15.22 14.86 2.64
C THR A 167 -14.15 13.79 2.89
N CYS A 168 -14.37 12.55 2.41
CA CYS A 168 -13.29 11.58 2.29
C CYS A 168 -12.17 12.14 1.39
N GLN A 169 -10.92 11.90 1.76
CA GLN A 169 -9.76 12.37 1.01
C GLN A 169 -9.17 11.22 0.19
N ILE A 170 -8.62 11.56 -0.99
CA ILE A 170 -7.82 10.64 -1.81
C ILE A 170 -6.43 11.25 -1.90
N ASP A 171 -5.43 10.49 -1.46
CA ASP A 171 -4.04 10.92 -1.28
C ASP A 171 -3.05 9.81 -1.66
N HIS A 172 -1.76 10.15 -1.71
CA HIS A 172 -0.64 9.24 -2.02
C HIS A 172 0.52 9.47 -1.04
N ILE A 173 1.40 8.47 -0.85
CA ILE A 173 2.67 8.72 -0.14
C ILE A 173 3.63 9.37 -1.14
N GLY A 174 3.79 10.69 -1.05
CA GLY A 174 4.39 11.52 -2.10
C GLY A 174 5.91 11.56 -2.09
N ALA A 175 6.54 11.44 -0.92
CA ALA A 175 7.99 11.53 -0.74
C ALA A 175 8.53 10.55 0.33
N ILE A 176 9.86 10.36 0.35
CA ILE A 176 10.50 9.53 1.39
C ILE A 176 10.29 10.18 2.77
N GLY A 177 9.55 9.50 3.63
CA GLY A 177 9.20 9.97 4.97
C GLY A 177 8.05 10.97 5.04
N ASP A 178 7.16 10.95 4.04
CA ASP A 178 5.90 11.69 4.04
C ASP A 178 4.95 11.28 5.19
N LEU A 179 4.01 12.17 5.55
CA LEU A 179 3.20 12.07 6.77
C LEU A 179 1.80 12.71 6.63
N ASP A 180 0.85 12.02 6.03
CA ASP A 180 -0.48 12.58 5.80
C ASP A 180 -1.30 12.64 7.09
N CYS A 181 -1.42 13.83 7.67
CA CYS A 181 -2.28 14.04 8.83
C CYS A 181 -3.68 14.48 8.41
N PHE A 182 -4.70 13.78 8.89
CA PHE A 182 -6.11 14.13 8.79
C PHE A 182 -6.67 14.43 10.18
N LEU A 183 -7.72 15.25 10.26
CA LEU A 183 -8.45 15.51 11.51
C LEU A 183 -9.95 15.32 11.33
N PHE A 184 -10.62 14.89 12.39
CA PHE A 184 -12.08 14.85 12.47
C PHE A 184 -12.55 15.19 13.89
N ASP A 185 -13.78 15.70 14.02
CA ASP A 185 -14.41 15.99 15.31
C ASP A 185 -15.62 15.05 15.52
N THR A 186 -15.61 14.24 16.56
CA THR A 186 -16.69 13.30 16.91
C THR A 186 -17.82 14.05 17.66
N PRO A 187 -19.08 14.02 17.18
CA PRO A 187 -20.17 14.80 17.77
C PRO A 187 -20.66 14.27 19.14
N SER A 188 -20.37 13.01 19.45
CA SER A 188 -20.69 12.33 20.70
C SER A 188 -19.73 11.17 20.95
N SER A 189 -19.59 10.70 22.20
CA SER A 189 -18.87 9.46 22.48
C SER A 189 -19.60 8.27 21.84
N GLY A 190 -18.87 7.32 21.24
CA GLY A 190 -19.45 6.23 20.45
C GLY A 190 -18.42 5.46 19.62
N ILE A 191 -18.87 4.45 18.87
CA ILE A 191 -18.01 3.69 17.95
C ILE A 191 -17.90 4.43 16.62
N TYR A 192 -16.70 4.51 16.07
CA TYR A 192 -16.43 5.11 14.76
C TYR A 192 -15.60 4.15 13.91
N ALA A 193 -15.79 4.19 12.58
CA ALA A 193 -15.00 3.42 11.63
C ALA A 193 -14.06 4.37 10.87
N VAL A 194 -12.76 4.32 11.19
CA VAL A 194 -11.73 4.96 10.35
C VAL A 194 -11.32 3.96 9.29
N LYS A 195 -11.56 4.27 8.02
CA LYS A 195 -11.34 3.38 6.87
C LYS A 195 -10.31 4.01 5.94
N VAL A 196 -9.31 3.23 5.54
CA VAL A 196 -8.29 3.61 4.56
C VAL A 196 -8.21 2.49 3.52
N ASP A 197 -8.81 2.73 2.36
CA ASP A 197 -8.79 1.79 1.23
C ASP A 197 -7.64 2.14 0.28
N PHE A 198 -6.61 1.30 0.26
CA PHE A 198 -5.42 1.45 -0.57
C PHE A 198 -5.66 0.89 -1.99
N SER A 199 -5.13 1.58 -2.98
CA SER A 199 -5.15 1.21 -4.40
C SER A 199 -3.71 1.15 -4.91
N PRO A 200 -2.97 0.07 -4.62
CA PRO A 200 -1.58 -0.07 -5.03
C PRO A 200 -1.44 -0.12 -6.55
N PHE A 201 -0.36 0.45 -7.06
CA PHE A 201 -0.04 0.54 -8.46
C PHE A 201 0.06 -0.85 -9.11
N ALA A 202 -0.50 -1.01 -10.30
CA ALA A 202 -0.57 -2.30 -11.00
C ALA A 202 0.80 -2.86 -11.45
N GLY A 203 1.86 -2.05 -11.41
CA GLY A 203 3.24 -2.50 -11.60
C GLY A 203 3.83 -3.21 -10.38
N GLY A 204 3.25 -3.01 -9.19
CA GLY A 204 3.89 -3.22 -7.88
C GLY A 204 4.02 -1.88 -7.14
N THR A 205 4.11 -1.93 -5.82
CA THR A 205 4.46 -0.77 -4.98
C THR A 205 5.23 -1.23 -3.76
N ASP A 206 6.18 -0.39 -3.34
CA ASP A 206 7.08 -0.64 -2.23
C ASP A 206 6.46 -0.10 -0.92
N VAL A 207 5.57 0.90 -1.04
CA VAL A 207 4.85 1.58 0.05
C VAL A 207 4.00 0.59 0.85
N ASN A 208 4.39 0.38 2.10
CA ASN A 208 3.71 -0.50 3.04
C ASN A 208 2.79 0.34 3.94
N LEU A 209 1.58 0.65 3.47
CA LEU A 209 0.72 1.64 4.12
C LEU A 209 0.44 1.31 5.61
N GLY A 210 0.75 2.28 6.47
CA GLY A 210 0.48 2.28 7.90
C GLY A 210 -0.46 3.41 8.29
N VAL A 211 -1.34 3.14 9.26
CA VAL A 211 -2.35 4.08 9.76
C VAL A 211 -2.27 4.14 11.28
N GLU A 212 -2.29 5.33 11.86
CA GLU A 212 -2.24 5.56 13.31
C GLU A 212 -3.32 6.58 13.72
N LEU A 213 -4.10 6.26 14.74
CA LEU A 213 -5.17 7.11 15.27
C LEU A 213 -4.74 7.73 16.61
N TYR A 214 -5.04 9.01 16.80
CA TYR A 214 -4.67 9.81 17.97
C TYR A 214 -5.86 10.60 18.54
N ASP A 215 -5.84 10.83 19.85
CA ASP A 215 -6.76 11.72 20.55
C ASP A 215 -6.38 13.20 20.43
N ALA A 216 -7.20 14.08 21.04
CA ALA A 216 -7.01 15.52 21.03
C ALA A 216 -5.71 16.02 21.69
N ASP A 217 -5.13 15.23 22.63
CA ASP A 217 -3.88 15.54 23.32
C ASP A 217 -2.66 14.95 22.59
N GLY A 218 -2.87 14.21 21.49
CA GLY A 218 -1.82 13.58 20.68
C GLY A 218 -1.33 12.23 21.23
N VAL A 219 -2.13 11.54 22.05
CA VAL A 219 -1.86 10.17 22.49
C VAL A 219 -2.42 9.20 21.45
N ARG A 220 -1.61 8.20 21.04
CA ARG A 220 -2.03 7.21 20.04
C ARG A 220 -3.01 6.20 20.65
N VAL A 221 -4.20 6.11 20.06
CA VAL A 221 -5.30 5.22 20.43
C VAL A 221 -5.12 3.84 19.79
N GLU A 222 -4.98 3.81 18.46
CA GLU A 222 -4.93 2.57 17.66
C GLU A 222 -3.89 2.70 16.52
N SER A 223 -3.42 1.58 15.99
CA SER A 223 -2.48 1.54 14.87
C SER A 223 -2.63 0.24 14.08
N LEU A 224 -2.66 0.36 12.75
CA LEU A 224 -2.70 -0.75 11.81
C LEU A 224 -1.57 -0.58 10.78
N THR A 225 -1.03 -1.69 10.29
CA THR A 225 0.12 -1.71 9.38
C THR A 225 -0.02 -2.88 8.40
N GLY A 226 0.19 -2.63 7.11
CA GLY A 226 0.05 -3.64 6.06
C GLY A 226 -1.42 -3.89 5.72
N ALA A 227 -1.86 -3.33 4.59
CA ALA A 227 -3.26 -3.32 4.18
C ALA A 227 -3.78 -4.72 3.79
N GLN A 228 -4.53 -5.38 4.68
CA GLN A 228 -5.08 -6.71 4.39
C GLN A 228 -6.15 -6.62 3.30
N ASN A 229 -5.90 -7.25 2.15
CA ASN A 229 -6.70 -7.10 0.92
C ASN A 229 -6.79 -5.63 0.45
N ASN A 230 -5.74 -4.84 0.74
CA ASN A 230 -5.63 -3.41 0.45
C ASN A 230 -6.64 -2.51 1.22
N SER A 231 -7.17 -2.95 2.36
CA SER A 231 -7.99 -2.09 3.23
C SER A 231 -7.47 -2.14 4.68
N LEU A 232 -7.46 -0.98 5.35
CA LEU A 232 -7.28 -0.87 6.79
C LEU A 232 -8.54 -0.25 7.39
N GLN A 233 -9.17 -0.95 8.33
CA GLN A 233 -10.31 -0.43 9.08
C GLN A 233 -10.05 -0.55 10.57
N MET A 234 -10.03 0.58 11.27
CA MET A 234 -10.09 0.66 12.72
C MET A 234 -11.56 0.77 13.15
N LEU A 235 -11.89 0.22 14.32
CA LEU A 235 -13.21 0.33 14.94
C LEU A 235 -13.09 0.71 16.42
N PRO A 236 -12.53 1.87 16.78
CA PRO A 236 -12.44 2.33 18.17
C PRO A 236 -13.79 2.78 18.73
N TYR A 237 -13.94 2.67 20.05
CA TYR A 237 -14.80 3.60 20.79
C TYR A 237 -14.01 4.89 21.06
N LEU A 238 -14.58 6.04 20.69
CA LEU A 238 -13.98 7.36 20.89
C LEU A 238 -14.89 8.23 21.73
N ASP A 239 -14.31 9.14 22.51
CA ASP A 239 -15.05 10.17 23.22
C ASP A 239 -15.50 11.30 22.28
N ALA A 240 -16.38 12.20 22.74
CA ALA A 240 -16.77 13.39 21.99
C ALA A 240 -15.63 14.44 21.95
N GLY A 241 -15.01 14.65 20.79
CA GLY A 241 -13.89 15.59 20.66
C GLY A 241 -13.09 15.46 19.36
N ARG A 242 -11.93 16.11 19.32
CA ARG A 242 -11.03 16.06 18.16
C ARG A 242 -10.18 14.80 18.16
N HIS A 243 -10.03 14.22 16.97
CA HIS A 243 -9.15 13.09 16.71
C HIS A 243 -8.31 13.37 15.47
N TYR A 244 -7.15 12.73 15.39
CA TYR A 244 -6.23 12.82 14.25
C TYR A 244 -5.90 11.45 13.71
N VAL A 245 -5.90 11.29 12.39
CA VAL A 245 -5.36 10.11 11.72
C VAL A 245 -4.05 10.50 11.05
N LEU A 246 -3.01 9.68 11.22
CA LEU A 246 -1.79 9.76 10.44
C LEU A 246 -1.74 8.56 9.49
N VAL A 247 -1.65 8.83 8.20
CA VAL A 247 -1.35 7.82 7.17
C VAL A 247 0.09 8.05 6.69
N LYS A 248 0.80 6.96 6.38
CA LYS A 248 2.22 6.97 6.04
C LYS A 248 2.67 5.64 5.42
N ASP A 249 3.87 5.62 4.88
CA ASP A 249 4.63 4.37 4.71
C ASP A 249 5.10 3.79 6.08
N GLN A 250 5.18 2.46 6.19
CA GLN A 250 5.62 1.73 7.39
C GLN A 250 7.13 1.42 7.40
N GLY A 251 7.92 2.47 7.24
CA GLY A 251 9.37 2.47 7.40
C GLY A 251 9.94 3.87 7.25
N HIS A 252 9.24 4.71 6.48
CA HIS A 252 9.63 6.07 6.09
C HIS A 252 10.79 6.08 5.09
N ASP A 253 10.96 4.99 4.33
CA ASP A 253 11.99 4.77 3.31
C ASP A 253 11.49 4.81 1.86
N ASP A 254 10.20 4.55 1.60
CA ASP A 254 9.62 4.51 0.24
C ASP A 254 8.50 5.54 -0.01
N PHE A 255 8.22 5.81 -1.30
CA PHE A 255 7.12 6.64 -1.79
C PHE A 255 6.50 6.03 -3.05
N ASP A 256 5.27 6.42 -3.41
CA ASP A 256 4.65 6.02 -4.69
C ASP A 256 3.48 6.94 -5.09
N THR A 257 3.68 7.77 -6.13
CA THR A 257 2.61 8.64 -6.67
C THR A 257 1.67 7.94 -7.65
N ALA A 258 1.95 6.68 -8.00
CA ALA A 258 1.10 5.83 -8.84
C ALA A 258 0.12 4.99 -8.00
N SER A 259 0.43 4.78 -6.72
CA SER A 259 -0.49 4.25 -5.72
C SER A 259 -1.21 5.39 -5.01
N TYR A 260 -2.46 5.16 -4.63
CA TYR A 260 -3.23 6.12 -3.83
C TYR A 260 -4.06 5.38 -2.78
N TYR A 261 -4.50 6.06 -1.74
CA TYR A 261 -5.51 5.55 -0.81
C TYR A 261 -6.69 6.51 -0.72
N ASN A 262 -7.82 6.00 -0.22
CA ASN A 262 -9.01 6.80 0.10
C ASN A 262 -9.31 6.65 1.60
N ILE A 263 -9.30 7.76 2.34
CA ILE A 263 -9.62 7.81 3.78
C ILE A 263 -11.03 8.37 4.03
N CYS A 264 -11.82 7.65 4.83
CA CYS A 264 -13.15 8.05 5.29
C CYS A 264 -13.31 7.81 6.81
N VAL A 265 -14.23 8.55 7.44
CA VAL A 265 -14.66 8.29 8.83
C VAL A 265 -16.18 8.26 8.91
N ASP A 266 -16.75 7.14 9.33
CA ASP A 266 -18.19 6.95 9.56
C ASP A 266 -18.46 6.73 11.06
N SER A 267 -19.66 7.08 11.53
CA SER A 267 -20.16 6.62 12.83
C SER A 267 -20.75 5.21 12.73
N VAL A 268 -20.64 4.43 13.81
CA VAL A 268 -21.12 3.04 13.87
C VAL A 268 -22.11 2.88 15.02
N ALA A 269 -23.31 2.41 14.69
CA ALA A 269 -24.29 2.01 15.70
C ALA A 269 -23.90 0.64 16.30
N GLY A 270 -23.47 0.64 17.56
CA GLY A 270 -23.38 -0.56 18.40
C GLY A 270 -24.59 -0.65 19.33
N ASP A 271 -25.08 -1.86 19.60
CA ASP A 271 -26.24 -2.07 20.48
C ASP A 271 -25.90 -1.90 21.98
N GLU A 272 -24.63 -2.05 22.37
CA GLU A 272 -24.16 -1.95 23.77
C GLU A 272 -22.81 -1.20 23.93
N ALA A 273 -22.53 -0.24 23.06
CA ALA A 273 -21.23 0.46 23.00
C ALA A 273 -20.81 1.14 24.33
N PHE A 274 -19.71 0.65 24.92
CA PHE A 274 -19.19 1.05 26.24
C PHE A 274 -20.12 0.70 27.43
N GLU A 275 -21.06 -0.22 27.24
CA GLU A 275 -21.82 -0.84 28.32
C GLU A 275 -21.13 -2.13 28.79
N ASN A 276 -21.09 -2.34 30.11
CA ASN A 276 -20.62 -3.58 30.74
C ASN A 276 -19.11 -3.94 30.60
N ASP A 277 -18.28 -3.10 29.99
CA ASP A 277 -16.79 -3.19 29.86
C ASP A 277 -15.96 -3.18 31.16
N SER A 278 -16.51 -3.61 32.30
CA SER A 278 -15.72 -3.86 33.50
C SER A 278 -16.43 -4.79 34.49
N ALA A 279 -15.64 -5.46 35.33
CA ALA A 279 -16.14 -6.20 36.48
C ALA A 279 -17.00 -5.38 37.47
N ALA A 280 -17.02 -4.04 37.37
CA ALA A 280 -17.87 -3.14 38.17
C ALA A 280 -19.17 -2.73 37.48
N THR A 281 -19.23 -2.79 36.14
CA THR A 281 -20.41 -2.52 35.30
C THR A 281 -21.09 -3.80 34.80
N ALA A 282 -20.48 -4.97 35.09
CA ALA A 282 -20.83 -6.29 34.58
C ALA A 282 -22.32 -6.66 34.58
N THR A 283 -22.81 -7.16 33.43
CA THR A 283 -24.20 -7.52 33.19
C THR A 283 -24.63 -8.73 34.03
N ALA A 284 -25.64 -8.53 34.90
CA ALA A 284 -26.12 -9.56 35.83
C ALA A 284 -27.02 -10.59 35.12
N MET A 285 -26.49 -11.79 34.89
CA MET A 285 -27.20 -12.86 34.17
C MET A 285 -28.38 -13.43 34.97
N ALA A 286 -29.51 -13.64 34.30
CA ALA A 286 -30.67 -14.31 34.89
C ALA A 286 -30.45 -15.84 35.00
N TYR A 287 -30.87 -16.44 36.11
CA TYR A 287 -30.85 -17.90 36.31
C TYR A 287 -32.20 -18.52 35.91
N GLU A 288 -32.22 -19.32 34.84
CA GLU A 288 -33.40 -20.12 34.50
C GLU A 288 -33.41 -21.43 35.30
N SER A 289 -34.40 -21.56 36.18
CA SER A 289 -34.49 -22.65 37.15
C SER A 289 -34.77 -24.03 36.55
N SER A 290 -35.44 -24.10 35.40
CA SER A 290 -35.89 -25.33 34.75
C SER A 290 -34.77 -26.00 33.93
N THR A 291 -33.97 -25.23 33.20
CA THR A 291 -32.76 -25.68 32.51
C THR A 291 -31.53 -25.69 33.42
N ARG A 292 -31.56 -24.88 34.49
CA ARG A 292 -30.45 -24.61 35.43
C ARG A 292 -29.28 -23.86 34.79
N THR A 293 -29.57 -23.04 33.77
CA THR A 293 -28.61 -22.25 33.02
C THR A 293 -28.65 -20.78 33.41
N PHE A 294 -27.53 -20.09 33.18
CA PHE A 294 -27.50 -18.65 32.97
C PHE A 294 -27.33 -18.41 31.47
N SER A 295 -27.91 -17.33 30.95
CA SER A 295 -27.80 -16.94 29.55
C SER A 295 -27.83 -15.42 29.42
N ALA A 296 -26.99 -14.90 28.54
CA ALA A 296 -27.00 -13.53 28.06
C ALA A 296 -26.68 -13.54 26.56
N SER A 297 -26.76 -12.38 25.94
CA SER A 297 -26.39 -12.12 24.55
C SER A 297 -25.87 -10.70 24.48
N GLY A 298 -24.68 -10.55 23.90
CA GLY A 298 -24.04 -9.27 23.60
C GLY A 298 -23.15 -9.44 22.37
N SER A 299 -22.44 -8.39 22.02
CA SER A 299 -21.64 -8.28 20.81
C SER A 299 -20.36 -7.48 21.09
N VAL A 300 -19.21 -8.11 20.81
CA VAL A 300 -17.91 -7.43 20.83
C VAL A 300 -17.87 -6.48 19.63
N ALA A 301 -18.23 -5.22 19.86
CA ALA A 301 -18.64 -4.27 18.82
C ALA A 301 -17.50 -3.37 18.33
N TYR A 302 -16.41 -3.23 19.11
CA TYR A 302 -15.30 -2.31 18.84
C TYR A 302 -13.94 -2.88 19.30
N THR A 303 -12.82 -2.28 18.85
CA THR A 303 -11.47 -2.66 19.26
C THR A 303 -11.26 -2.37 20.76
N GLY A 304 -11.13 -3.43 21.56
CA GLY A 304 -10.88 -3.33 23.01
C GLY A 304 -12.12 -3.45 23.91
N ASP A 305 -13.27 -3.76 23.32
CA ASP A 305 -14.50 -4.18 23.97
C ASP A 305 -14.30 -5.42 24.87
N GLU A 306 -14.79 -5.38 26.11
CA GLU A 306 -14.69 -6.47 27.11
C GLU A 306 -16.05 -6.79 27.76
N ASP A 307 -16.83 -7.67 27.15
CA ASP A 307 -18.13 -8.14 27.65
C ASP A 307 -18.07 -8.86 29.05
N TRP A 308 -18.27 -8.16 30.18
CA TRP A 308 -18.22 -8.73 31.55
C TRP A 308 -19.58 -9.19 32.09
N TYR A 309 -19.74 -10.49 32.35
CA TYR A 309 -20.98 -11.04 32.92
C TYR A 309 -20.88 -11.48 34.39
N ALA A 310 -21.88 -11.10 35.19
CA ALA A 310 -21.99 -11.45 36.61
C ALA A 310 -23.00 -12.59 36.85
N LEU A 311 -22.59 -13.62 37.61
CA LEU A 311 -23.41 -14.79 37.97
C LEU A 311 -23.97 -14.67 39.40
N PRO A 312 -25.23 -14.28 39.62
CA PRO A 312 -25.84 -14.18 40.96
C PRO A 312 -26.17 -15.55 41.55
N LEU A 313 -25.15 -16.25 42.06
CA LEU A 313 -25.28 -17.59 42.66
C LEU A 313 -26.00 -17.59 44.04
N SER A 314 -26.25 -16.42 44.62
CA SER A 314 -26.91 -16.24 45.92
C SER A 314 -28.34 -16.78 45.92
N GLY A 315 -28.66 -17.68 46.85
CA GLY A 315 -30.00 -18.27 46.99
C GLY A 315 -30.24 -19.53 46.14
N LEU A 316 -29.30 -19.91 45.26
CA LEU A 316 -29.35 -21.20 44.57
C LEU A 316 -29.02 -22.35 45.54
N SER A 317 -29.60 -23.54 45.30
CA SER A 317 -29.30 -24.72 46.11
C SER A 317 -27.92 -25.30 45.75
N THR A 318 -26.90 -24.84 46.47
CA THR A 318 -25.47 -25.08 46.18
C THR A 318 -24.88 -26.35 46.81
N SER A 319 -25.69 -27.32 47.26
CA SER A 319 -25.17 -28.59 47.78
C SER A 319 -24.51 -29.46 46.69
N GLY A 320 -23.41 -30.14 47.05
CA GLY A 320 -22.64 -31.02 46.15
C GLY A 320 -21.60 -30.31 45.26
N LEU A 321 -20.86 -31.10 44.47
CA LEU A 321 -19.83 -30.60 43.53
C LEU A 321 -20.42 -29.60 42.51
N LYS A 322 -19.64 -28.57 42.14
CA LYS A 322 -20.03 -27.55 41.17
C LYS A 322 -19.08 -27.51 39.98
N VAL A 323 -19.66 -27.64 38.79
CA VAL A 323 -19.03 -27.41 37.51
C VAL A 323 -19.86 -26.34 36.81
N LEU A 324 -19.21 -25.27 36.35
CA LEU A 324 -19.77 -24.33 35.40
C LEU A 324 -19.35 -24.78 34.01
N ASN A 325 -20.34 -25.13 33.20
CA ASN A 325 -20.16 -25.27 31.77
C ASN A 325 -20.43 -23.89 31.16
N VAL A 326 -19.46 -23.34 30.43
CA VAL A 326 -19.59 -22.09 29.68
C VAL A 326 -19.62 -22.45 28.20
N ARG A 327 -20.68 -22.04 27.51
CA ARG A 327 -20.85 -22.23 26.07
C ARG A 327 -20.91 -20.86 25.43
N PHE A 328 -20.02 -20.63 24.47
CA PHE A 328 -20.11 -19.53 23.52
C PHE A 328 -20.77 -20.06 22.25
N ASP A 329 -21.59 -19.23 21.62
CA ASP A 329 -22.48 -19.58 20.53
C ASP A 329 -22.53 -18.38 19.59
N ASP A 330 -21.61 -18.33 18.61
CA ASP A 330 -21.76 -17.39 17.51
C ASP A 330 -22.83 -17.92 16.53
N ALA A 331 -23.52 -17.03 15.84
CA ALA A 331 -24.68 -17.41 15.02
C ALA A 331 -24.31 -18.16 13.71
N ALA A 332 -23.05 -18.59 13.54
CA ALA A 332 -22.51 -19.13 12.29
C ALA A 332 -21.69 -20.43 12.44
N GLY A 333 -21.22 -20.78 13.65
CA GLY A 333 -20.25 -21.85 13.89
C GLY A 333 -20.74 -23.03 14.75
N ASP A 334 -19.82 -23.95 15.04
CA ASP A 334 -20.00 -24.97 16.09
C ASP A 334 -19.65 -24.33 17.45
N PRO A 335 -20.52 -24.46 18.49
CA PRO A 335 -20.38 -23.73 19.74
C PRO A 335 -19.14 -24.15 20.56
N ILE A 336 -18.36 -23.18 21.00
CA ILE A 336 -17.14 -23.40 21.81
C ILE A 336 -17.54 -23.62 23.27
N VAL A 337 -17.08 -24.74 23.86
CA VAL A 337 -17.51 -25.18 25.20
C VAL A 337 -16.33 -25.34 26.16
N PHE A 338 -16.31 -24.52 27.20
CA PHE A 338 -15.35 -24.56 28.31
C PHE A 338 -15.98 -25.17 29.58
N ASN A 339 -15.15 -25.78 30.43
CA ASN A 339 -15.60 -26.45 31.65
C ASN A 339 -14.73 -26.05 32.85
N TYR A 340 -15.32 -25.37 33.83
CA TYR A 340 -14.63 -24.88 35.01
C TYR A 340 -15.20 -25.51 36.29
N GLN A 341 -14.34 -26.00 37.18
CA GLN A 341 -14.76 -26.40 38.52
C GLN A 341 -14.84 -25.16 39.42
N LEU A 342 -16.02 -24.83 39.94
CA LEU A 342 -16.19 -23.68 40.82
C LEU A 342 -15.82 -24.01 42.27
N ALA A 343 -14.84 -23.28 42.80
CA ALA A 343 -14.54 -23.25 44.23
C ALA A 343 -15.29 -22.08 44.88
N LEU A 344 -16.55 -22.32 45.28
CA LEU A 344 -17.34 -21.36 46.05
C LEU A 344 -16.87 -21.36 47.51
N GLN A 345 -16.70 -20.17 48.10
CA GLN A 345 -16.38 -19.97 49.52
C GLN A 345 -17.65 -19.73 50.35
#